data_AF-A0A0Q9X7A1-F1
#
_entry.id   AF-A0A0Q9X7A1-F1
#
_cell.length_a   1.000
_cell.length_b   1.000
_cell.length_c   1.000
_cell.angle_alpha   90.00
_cell.angle_beta   90.00
_cell.angle_gamma   90.00
#
_symmetry.space_group_name_H-M   'P 1'
#
loop_
_entity.id
_entity.type
_entity.pdbx_description
1 polymer ?
#
loop_
_entity_poly.entity_id
_entity_poly.type
_entity_poly.pdbx_seq_one_letter_code
_entity_poly.pdbx_strand_id
1 'polypeptide(L)'
;MYCTTRLLRYILCVINLIYALNGCLLIWYGAWLLDSIAEQLNFVDHGENLASTLCILLGIVVIIASVFGTVALIKECKRLLISYAVLLIVLLIIQFIMFSIAASRDTLPSSLKQGFDDLWDPQQRLNSTLNIYEEWCCGRNSPEDYILLDRNLPASCCLERDCTNPMNLFMDGCEQKFKLYVNGRTATFHTISWFLIPTEFMGSVATCYLVDSIRNHRDRVRFYN
;
A
#
# COMPACT_ATOMS: atom_id res chain seq x y z
N MET A 1 6.60 4.12 -41.78
CA MET A 1 5.85 3.24 -40.85
C MET A 1 6.74 2.33 -39.99
N TYR A 2 7.84 1.76 -40.52
CA TYR A 2 8.75 0.91 -39.73
C TYR A 2 9.50 1.62 -38.59
N CYS A 3 9.79 2.93 -38.72
CA CYS A 3 10.48 3.69 -37.68
C CYS A 3 9.58 3.90 -36.43
N THR A 4 8.31 4.27 -36.64
CA THR A 4 7.34 4.53 -35.57
C THR A 4 7.03 3.30 -34.73
N THR A 5 6.89 2.12 -35.36
CA THR A 5 6.61 0.87 -34.62
C THR A 5 7.82 0.37 -33.83
N ARG A 6 9.04 0.56 -34.33
CA ARG A 6 10.28 0.25 -33.59
C ARG A 6 10.45 1.15 -32.37
N LEU A 7 10.22 2.45 -32.52
CA LEU A 7 10.26 3.40 -31.41
C LEU A 7 9.25 3.03 -30.32
N LEU A 8 8.01 2.71 -30.70
CA LEU A 8 6.94 2.35 -29.75
C LEU A 8 7.24 1.06 -28.98
N ARG A 9 7.82 0.05 -29.63
CA ARG A 9 8.28 -1.18 -28.96
C ARG A 9 9.41 -0.91 -27.96
N TYR A 10 10.34 -0.02 -28.30
CA TYR A 10 11.40 0.39 -27.39
C TYR A 10 10.83 1.11 -26.16
N ILE A 11 9.92 2.07 -26.37
CA ILE A 11 9.23 2.78 -25.28
C ILE A 11 8.49 1.81 -24.37
N LEU A 12 7.74 0.86 -24.93
CA LEU A 12 7.04 -0.17 -24.14
C LEU A 12 8.00 -1.07 -23.36
N CYS A 13 9.17 -1.40 -23.92
CA CYS A 13 10.19 -2.16 -23.19
C CYS A 13 10.71 -1.39 -21.97
N VAL A 14 10.96 -0.08 -22.13
CA VAL A 14 11.39 0.80 -21.03
C VAL A 14 10.30 0.94 -19.98
N ILE A 15 9.03 1.16 -20.38
CA ILE A 15 7.90 1.23 -19.45
C ILE A 15 7.77 -0.08 -18.66
N ASN A 16 7.86 -1.24 -19.32
CA ASN A 16 7.77 -2.54 -18.65
C ASN A 16 8.93 -2.76 -17.66
N LEU A 17 10.13 -2.27 -17.96
CA LEU A 17 11.27 -2.31 -17.03
C LEU A 17 11.01 -1.44 -15.79
N ILE A 18 10.54 -0.21 -15.99
CA ILE A 18 10.18 0.68 -14.88
C ILE A 18 9.05 0.06 -14.05
N TYR A 19 8.07 -0.56 -14.70
CA TYR A 19 6.96 -1.24 -14.04
C TYR A 19 7.45 -2.42 -13.20
N ALA A 20 8.39 -3.23 -13.70
CA ALA A 20 9.04 -4.29 -12.94
C ALA A 20 9.77 -3.76 -11.70
N LEU A 21 10.50 -2.64 -11.83
CA LEU A 21 11.19 -1.99 -10.71
C LEU A 21 10.21 -1.51 -9.64
N ASN A 22 9.08 -0.93 -10.04
CA ASN A 22 8.01 -0.55 -9.10
C ASN A 22 7.42 -1.78 -8.38
N GLY A 23 7.26 -2.91 -9.08
CA GLY A 23 6.87 -4.17 -8.47
C GLY A 23 7.84 -4.65 -7.39
N CYS A 24 9.16 -4.57 -7.65
CA CYS A 24 10.19 -4.90 -6.65
C CYS A 24 10.13 -3.96 -5.43
N LEU A 25 9.96 -2.66 -5.63
CA LEU A 25 9.81 -1.69 -4.54
C LEU A 25 8.57 -1.97 -3.69
N LEU A 26 7.47 -2.38 -4.31
CA LEU A 26 6.23 -2.72 -3.62
C LEU A 26 6.39 -4.00 -2.77
N ILE A 27 7.09 -5.02 -3.28
CA ILE A 27 7.43 -6.23 -2.51
C ILE A 27 8.32 -5.88 -1.32
N TRP A 28 9.37 -5.09 -1.55
CA TRP A 28 10.27 -4.65 -0.49
C TRP A 28 9.52 -3.90 0.62
N TYR A 29 8.64 -2.97 0.25
CA TYR A 29 7.80 -2.24 1.19
C TYR A 29 6.86 -3.18 1.97
N GLY A 30 6.22 -4.14 1.28
CA GLY A 30 5.38 -5.13 1.92
C GLY A 30 6.12 -6.01 2.92
N ALA A 31 7.35 -6.44 2.59
CA ALA A 31 8.21 -7.20 3.51
C ALA A 31 8.63 -6.37 4.72
N TRP A 32 9.00 -5.10 4.52
CA TRP A 32 9.33 -4.18 5.61
C TRP A 32 8.13 -3.95 6.57
N LEU A 33 6.91 -3.87 6.03
CA LEU A 33 5.69 -3.85 6.85
C LEU A 33 5.53 -5.13 7.67
N LEU A 34 5.87 -6.30 7.11
CA LEU A 34 5.77 -7.59 7.81
C LEU A 34 6.79 -7.70 8.96
N ASP A 35 8.04 -7.28 8.73
CA ASP A 35 9.10 -7.33 9.73
C ASP A 35 8.79 -6.41 10.92
N SER A 36 8.32 -5.20 10.63
CA SER A 36 7.91 -4.26 11.68
C SER A 36 6.69 -4.75 12.48
N ILE A 37 5.79 -5.51 11.85
CA ILE A 37 4.71 -6.24 12.54
C ILE A 37 5.27 -7.35 13.44
N ALA A 38 6.25 -8.11 12.96
CA ALA A 38 6.85 -9.22 13.69
C ALA A 38 7.71 -8.77 14.88
N GLU A 39 8.33 -7.59 14.84
CA GLU A 39 9.00 -7.02 16.03
C GLU A 39 7.99 -6.60 17.11
N GLN A 40 6.77 -6.22 16.71
CA GLN A 40 5.69 -5.82 17.62
C GLN A 40 4.72 -6.99 17.91
N LEU A 41 5.19 -8.24 18.03
CA LEU A 41 4.43 -9.51 18.12
C LEU A 41 3.21 -9.59 19.06
N ASN A 42 2.89 -8.55 19.84
CA ASN A 42 1.65 -8.44 20.62
C ASN A 42 0.63 -7.42 20.04
N PHE A 43 0.95 -6.67 18.98
CA PHE A 43 0.29 -5.41 18.58
C PHE A 43 -0.76 -5.52 17.45
N VAL A 44 -0.89 -6.66 16.79
CA VAL A 44 -1.43 -6.63 15.42
C VAL A 44 -2.93 -6.91 15.32
N ASP A 45 -3.65 -5.84 14.99
CA ASP A 45 -4.97 -5.88 14.35
C ASP A 45 -4.90 -6.66 13.02
N HIS A 46 -5.93 -7.46 12.73
CA HIS A 46 -5.99 -8.30 11.52
C HIS A 46 -5.82 -7.49 10.21
N GLY A 47 -6.03 -6.17 10.25
CA GLY A 47 -5.88 -5.27 9.12
C GLY A 47 -4.45 -5.07 8.61
N GLU A 48 -3.43 -4.98 9.47
CA GLU A 48 -2.06 -4.66 9.03
C GLU A 48 -1.39 -5.85 8.32
N ASN A 49 -1.59 -7.06 8.84
CA ASN A 49 -1.09 -8.29 8.21
C ASN A 49 -1.73 -8.48 6.81
N LEU A 50 -3.02 -8.19 6.68
CA LEU A 50 -3.71 -8.20 5.40
C LEU A 50 -3.11 -7.17 4.43
N ALA A 51 -2.86 -5.94 4.90
CA ALA A 51 -2.29 -4.87 4.08
C ALA A 51 -0.87 -5.22 3.56
N SER A 52 0.00 -5.74 4.42
CA SER A 52 1.34 -6.20 4.03
C SER A 52 1.26 -7.33 3.00
N THR A 53 0.44 -8.35 3.26
CA THR A 53 0.25 -9.49 2.34
C THR A 53 -0.26 -9.04 0.98
N LEU A 54 -1.24 -8.12 0.94
CA LEU A 54 -1.76 -7.57 -0.30
C LEU A 54 -0.70 -6.78 -1.09
N CYS A 55 0.16 -6.00 -0.42
CA CYS A 55 1.26 -5.28 -1.08
C CYS A 55 2.25 -6.25 -1.75
N ILE A 56 2.64 -7.32 -1.05
CA ILE A 56 3.55 -8.34 -1.59
C ILE A 56 2.93 -9.04 -2.80
N LEU A 57 1.68 -9.50 -2.66
CA LEU A 57 0.97 -10.18 -3.74
C LEU A 57 0.82 -9.30 -4.98
N LEU A 58 0.43 -8.03 -4.78
CA LEU A 58 0.30 -7.06 -5.86
C LEU A 58 1.65 -6.82 -6.56
N GLY A 59 2.73 -6.67 -5.80
CA GLY A 59 4.08 -6.52 -6.35
C GLY A 59 4.53 -7.72 -7.19
N ILE A 60 4.22 -8.95 -6.76
CA ILE A 60 4.49 -10.17 -7.54
C ILE A 60 3.71 -10.15 -8.85
N VAL A 61 2.41 -9.81 -8.80
CA VAL A 61 1.56 -9.74 -10.00
C VAL A 61 2.07 -8.68 -10.98
N VAL A 62 2.51 -7.52 -10.50
CA VAL A 62 3.14 -6.45 -11.30
C VAL A 62 4.39 -6.96 -12.03
N ILE A 63 5.27 -7.70 -11.33
CA ILE A 63 6.47 -8.29 -11.96
C ILE A 63 6.07 -9.31 -13.03
N ILE A 64 5.12 -10.21 -12.75
CA ILE A 64 4.64 -11.19 -13.73
C ILE A 64 4.03 -10.47 -14.95
N ALA A 65 3.22 -9.43 -14.73
CA ALA A 65 2.63 -8.62 -15.79
C ALA A 65 3.71 -7.93 -16.65
N SER A 66 4.79 -7.44 -16.04
CA SER A 66 5.91 -6.83 -16.77
C SER A 66 6.63 -7.84 -17.69
N VAL A 67 6.90 -9.05 -17.19
CA VAL A 67 7.50 -10.15 -17.97
C VAL A 67 6.55 -10.53 -19.11
N PHE A 68 5.26 -10.70 -18.80
CA PHE A 68 4.24 -10.99 -19.80
C PHE A 68 4.18 -9.91 -20.89
N GLY A 69 4.29 -8.64 -20.54
CA GLY A 69 4.37 -7.51 -21.46
C GLY A 69 5.58 -7.61 -22.40
N THR A 70 6.76 -7.94 -21.88
CA THR A 70 7.97 -8.14 -22.72
C THR A 70 7.84 -9.34 -23.66
N VAL A 71 7.27 -10.46 -23.18
CA VAL A 71 6.99 -11.65 -24.00
C VAL A 71 5.99 -11.32 -25.11
N ALA A 72 4.94 -10.53 -24.81
CA ALA A 72 3.96 -10.10 -25.79
C ALA A 72 4.61 -9.25 -26.91
N LEU A 73 5.56 -8.38 -26.56
CA LEU A 73 6.33 -7.59 -27.53
C LEU A 73 7.19 -8.48 -28.43
N ILE A 74 7.91 -9.46 -27.87
CA ILE A 74 8.81 -10.36 -28.62
C ILE A 74 8.04 -11.29 -29.55
N LYS A 75 6.91 -11.84 -29.10
CA LYS A 75 6.09 -12.76 -29.90
C LYS A 75 5.35 -12.06 -31.03
N GLU A 76 5.28 -10.73 -31.02
CA GLU A 76 4.56 -9.89 -31.99
C GLU A 76 3.10 -10.33 -32.25
N CYS A 77 2.52 -11.06 -31.30
CA CYS A 77 1.20 -11.64 -31.45
C CYS A 77 0.15 -10.64 -30.96
N LYS A 78 -0.70 -10.18 -31.89
CA LYS A 78 -1.79 -9.24 -31.60
C LYS A 78 -2.65 -9.68 -30.41
N ARG A 79 -2.97 -10.97 -30.30
CA ARG A 79 -3.80 -11.50 -29.20
C ARG A 79 -3.11 -11.32 -27.84
N LEU A 80 -1.80 -11.57 -27.77
CA LEU A 80 -1.00 -11.40 -26.55
C LEU A 80 -0.91 -9.93 -26.13
N LEU A 81 -0.73 -8.99 -27.07
CA LEU A 81 -0.76 -7.56 -26.75
C LEU A 81 -2.13 -7.09 -26.24
N ILE A 82 -3.23 -7.56 -26.84
CA ILE A 82 -4.58 -7.21 -26.38
C ILE A 82 -4.81 -7.72 -24.96
N SER A 83 -4.45 -8.98 -24.67
CA SER A 83 -4.55 -9.50 -23.29
C SER A 83 -3.68 -8.71 -22.31
N TYR A 84 -2.51 -8.24 -22.73
CA TYR A 84 -1.64 -7.42 -21.90
C TYR A 84 -2.29 -6.06 -21.57
N ALA A 85 -2.85 -5.38 -22.58
CA ALA A 85 -3.57 -4.12 -22.37
C ALA A 85 -4.76 -4.28 -21.40
N VAL A 86 -5.53 -5.37 -21.56
CA VAL A 86 -6.64 -5.69 -20.65
C VAL A 86 -6.13 -5.95 -19.23
N LEU A 87 -5.05 -6.72 -19.07
CA LEU A 87 -4.42 -6.98 -17.78
C LEU A 87 -4.01 -5.68 -17.08
N LEU A 88 -3.34 -4.76 -17.79
CA LEU A 88 -2.95 -3.46 -17.23
C LEU A 88 -4.15 -2.62 -16.79
N ILE A 89 -5.26 -2.63 -17.55
CA ILE A 89 -6.47 -1.90 -17.16
C ILE A 89 -7.09 -2.50 -15.90
N VAL A 90 -7.13 -3.82 -15.78
CA VAL A 90 -7.66 -4.50 -14.59
C VAL A 90 -6.80 -4.18 -13.36
N LEU A 91 -5.47 -4.24 -13.50
CA LEU A 91 -4.54 -3.87 -12.42
C LEU A 91 -4.70 -2.40 -12.02
N LEU A 92 -4.81 -1.49 -12.98
CA LEU A 92 -5.05 -0.07 -12.74
C LEU A 92 -6.31 0.19 -11.91
N ILE A 93 -7.40 -0.53 -12.20
CA ILE A 93 -8.66 -0.41 -11.44
C ILE A 93 -8.46 -0.92 -10.00
N ILE A 94 -7.83 -2.08 -9.82
CA ILE A 94 -7.55 -2.65 -8.50
C ILE A 94 -6.67 -1.67 -7.70
N GLN A 95 -5.61 -1.15 -8.31
CA GLN A 95 -4.69 -0.19 -7.71
C GLN A 95 -5.41 1.09 -7.28
N PHE A 96 -6.31 1.61 -8.12
CA PHE A 96 -7.08 2.81 -7.85
C PHE A 96 -8.07 2.62 -6.69
N ILE A 97 -8.71 1.45 -6.60
CA ILE A 97 -9.57 1.09 -5.46
C ILE A 97 -8.74 1.03 -4.17
N MET A 98 -7.60 0.34 -4.19
CA MET A 98 -6.71 0.25 -3.03
C MET A 98 -6.20 1.62 -2.59
N PHE A 99 -5.79 2.46 -3.54
CA PHE A 99 -5.40 3.84 -3.29
C PHE A 99 -6.54 4.66 -2.66
N SER A 100 -7.76 4.54 -3.19
CA SER A 100 -8.92 5.26 -2.67
C SER A 100 -9.29 4.83 -1.26
N ILE A 101 -9.24 3.52 -0.96
CA ILE A 101 -9.48 2.98 0.38
C ILE A 101 -8.39 3.48 1.34
N ALA A 102 -7.12 3.40 0.93
CA ALA A 102 -5.99 3.87 1.74
C ALA A 102 -6.05 5.39 1.97
N ALA A 103 -6.43 6.18 0.98
CA ALA A 103 -6.58 7.63 1.11
C ALA A 103 -7.78 8.02 1.99
N SER A 104 -8.87 7.26 1.90
CA SER A 104 -9.96 7.37 2.87
C SER A 104 -9.45 7.04 4.28
N ARG A 105 -8.43 6.17 4.38
CA ARG A 105 -7.79 5.88 5.65
C ARG A 105 -6.96 7.02 6.24
N ASP A 106 -6.49 7.96 5.43
CA ASP A 106 -5.81 9.16 5.93
C ASP A 106 -6.80 10.21 6.45
N THR A 107 -8.07 10.13 5.99
CA THR A 107 -9.20 10.90 6.53
C THR A 107 -9.83 10.26 7.78
N LEU A 108 -9.10 9.40 8.51
CA LEU A 108 -9.55 8.77 9.76
C LEU A 108 -9.62 9.64 11.04
N PRO A 109 -9.53 10.99 11.10
CA PRO A 109 -9.65 11.69 12.39
C PRO A 109 -10.96 11.42 13.15
N SER A 110 -12.07 11.10 12.48
CA SER A 110 -13.35 10.84 13.17
C SER A 110 -13.56 9.36 13.50
N SER A 111 -13.26 8.44 12.58
CA SER A 111 -13.44 7.00 12.81
C SER A 111 -12.37 6.40 13.73
N LEU A 112 -11.12 6.90 13.71
CA LEU A 112 -10.14 6.56 14.75
C LEU A 112 -10.58 7.07 16.10
N LYS A 113 -11.08 8.32 16.15
CA LYS A 113 -11.53 8.93 17.39
C LYS A 113 -12.63 8.09 18.03
N GLN A 114 -13.59 7.60 17.24
CA GLN A 114 -14.64 6.69 17.71
C GLN A 114 -14.09 5.33 18.16
N GLY A 115 -13.11 4.75 17.44
CA GLY A 115 -12.45 3.51 17.87
C GLY A 115 -11.67 3.68 19.19
N PHE A 116 -10.98 4.81 19.36
CA PHE A 116 -10.32 5.17 20.62
C PHE A 116 -11.33 5.49 21.73
N ASP A 117 -12.47 6.11 21.40
CA ASP A 117 -13.59 6.36 22.34
C ASP A 117 -14.15 5.03 22.88
N ASP A 118 -14.35 4.03 22.02
CA ASP A 118 -14.84 2.71 22.40
C ASP A 118 -13.79 1.91 23.20
N LEU A 119 -12.49 2.05 22.85
CA LEU A 119 -11.39 1.38 23.55
C LEU A 119 -11.18 1.93 24.96
N TRP A 120 -11.29 3.25 25.15
CA TRP A 120 -11.14 3.91 26.46
C TRP A 120 -12.48 4.11 27.19
N ASP A 121 -13.55 3.44 26.76
CA ASP A 121 -14.85 3.51 27.42
C ASP A 121 -14.73 3.07 28.90
N PRO A 122 -15.08 3.94 29.86
CA PRO A 122 -15.04 3.62 31.28
C PRO A 122 -15.92 2.42 31.68
N GLN A 123 -16.87 1.99 30.85
CA GLN A 123 -17.67 0.77 31.10
C GLN A 123 -16.98 -0.53 30.67
N GLN A 124 -15.99 -0.49 29.78
CA GLN A 124 -15.22 -1.68 29.44
C GLN A 124 -14.13 -1.94 30.48
N ARG A 125 -13.99 -3.22 30.87
CA ARG A 125 -12.82 -3.68 31.63
C ARG A 125 -11.59 -3.45 30.75
N LEU A 126 -10.54 -2.89 31.34
CA LEU A 126 -9.24 -2.69 30.69
C LEU A 126 -8.79 -4.03 30.06
N ASN A 127 -9.03 -4.18 28.77
CA ASN A 127 -8.76 -5.43 28.06
C ASN A 127 -7.25 -5.53 27.86
N SER A 128 -6.71 -6.75 27.78
CA SER A 128 -5.28 -7.00 27.50
C SER A 128 -4.79 -6.28 26.24
N THR A 129 -5.69 -5.97 25.32
CA THR A 129 -5.45 -5.20 24.09
C THR A 129 -5.03 -3.74 24.34
N LEU A 130 -5.47 -3.10 25.42
CA LEU A 130 -5.10 -1.71 25.77
C LEU A 130 -3.63 -1.63 26.21
N ASN A 131 -3.22 -2.59 27.03
CA ASN A 131 -1.86 -2.70 27.58
C ASN A 131 -0.77 -2.85 26.50
N ILE A 132 -1.18 -3.24 25.29
CA ILE A 132 -0.33 -3.42 24.11
C ILE A 132 -0.07 -2.09 23.40
N TYR A 133 -1.09 -1.24 23.27
CA TYR A 133 -0.93 0.08 22.65
C TYR A 133 -0.09 1.00 23.52
N GLU A 134 -0.16 0.83 24.84
CA GLU A 134 0.51 1.67 25.83
C GLU A 134 2.01 1.39 26.04
N GLU A 135 2.63 0.48 25.29
CA GLU A 135 4.08 0.26 25.38
C GLU A 135 4.91 1.43 24.81
N TRP A 136 4.27 2.40 24.12
CA TRP A 136 4.93 3.51 23.42
C TRP A 136 4.26 4.88 23.63
N CYS A 137 3.19 4.91 24.42
CA CYS A 137 2.31 6.04 24.72
C CYS A 137 1.55 5.74 26.02
N CYS A 138 0.87 6.72 26.61
CA CYS A 138 0.05 6.46 27.79
C CYS A 138 -1.24 7.28 27.77
N GLY A 139 -2.35 6.61 28.06
CA GLY A 139 -3.67 7.20 27.95
C GLY A 139 -4.04 7.53 26.50
N ARG A 140 -5.25 8.04 26.32
CA ARG A 140 -5.74 8.38 24.98
C ARG A 140 -5.01 9.61 24.45
N ASN A 141 -5.03 10.68 25.25
CA ASN A 141 -4.37 11.96 24.96
C ASN A 141 -3.17 12.19 25.88
N SER A 142 -3.23 11.70 27.11
CA SER A 142 -2.21 11.91 28.14
C SER A 142 -2.35 10.87 29.26
N PRO A 143 -1.29 10.56 30.03
CA PRO A 143 -1.38 9.79 31.27
C PRO A 143 -2.44 10.30 32.26
N GLU A 144 -2.74 11.61 32.22
CA GLU A 144 -3.74 12.25 33.06
C GLU A 144 -5.15 11.67 32.88
N ASP A 145 -5.44 11.06 31.73
CA ASP A 145 -6.71 10.39 31.46
C ASP A 145 -7.02 9.31 32.51
N TYR A 146 -6.00 8.58 33.00
CA TYR A 146 -6.18 7.59 34.06
C TYR A 146 -6.51 8.20 35.41
N ILE A 147 -5.92 9.35 35.72
CA ILE A 147 -6.16 10.09 36.96
C ILE A 147 -7.59 10.66 36.96
N LEU A 148 -8.03 11.20 35.83
CA LEU A 148 -9.39 11.72 35.63
C LEU A 148 -10.48 10.63 35.76
N LEU A 149 -10.15 9.40 35.38
CA LEU A 149 -11.04 8.24 35.48
C LEU A 149 -10.96 7.52 36.84
N ASP A 150 -10.19 8.04 37.80
CA ASP A 150 -9.93 7.42 39.12
C ASP A 150 -9.41 5.97 38.99
N ARG A 151 -8.50 5.76 38.03
CA ARG A 151 -7.87 4.47 37.72
C ARG A 151 -6.36 4.54 37.93
N ASN A 152 -5.78 3.42 38.36
CA ASN A 152 -4.33 3.29 38.46
C ASN A 152 -3.70 3.23 37.07
N LEU A 153 -2.52 3.84 36.94
CA LEU A 153 -1.72 3.70 35.72
C LEU A 153 -1.33 2.23 35.50
N PRO A 154 -1.52 1.70 34.29
CA PRO A 154 -1.03 0.37 33.95
C PRO A 154 0.49 0.41 33.82
N ALA A 155 1.14 -0.72 34.13
CA ALA A 155 2.60 -0.82 34.05
C ALA A 155 3.13 -0.68 32.62
N SER A 156 2.31 -0.93 31.58
CA SER A 156 2.63 -0.70 30.17
C SER A 156 3.04 0.75 29.87
N CYS A 157 2.43 1.73 30.55
CA CYS A 157 2.67 3.16 30.35
C CYS A 157 4.09 3.64 30.71
N CYS A 158 4.92 2.77 31.28
CA CYS A 158 6.24 3.13 31.79
C CYS A 158 7.32 2.28 31.14
N LEU A 159 8.46 2.91 30.86
CA LEU A 159 9.66 2.25 30.36
C LEU A 159 10.05 1.08 31.27
N GLU A 160 10.36 -0.08 30.67
CA GLU A 160 10.67 -1.33 31.40
C GLU A 160 9.58 -1.80 32.38
N ARG A 161 8.38 -1.25 32.26
CA ARG A 161 7.25 -1.47 33.17
C ARG A 161 7.48 -0.97 34.60
N ASP A 162 8.44 -0.05 34.78
CA ASP A 162 8.74 0.58 36.07
C ASP A 162 8.14 1.99 36.15
N CYS A 163 6.93 2.07 36.73
CA CYS A 163 6.24 3.32 37.00
C CYS A 163 6.64 3.98 38.33
N THR A 164 7.64 3.44 39.05
CA THR A 164 8.11 4.02 40.31
C THR A 164 8.90 5.31 40.05
N ASN A 165 9.54 5.41 38.89
CA ASN A 165 10.24 6.61 38.45
C ASN A 165 9.36 7.43 37.48
N PRO A 166 8.99 8.68 37.80
CA PRO A 166 8.18 9.53 36.92
C PRO A 166 8.86 9.86 35.58
N MET A 167 10.19 9.70 35.47
CA MET A 167 10.92 9.89 34.21
C MET A 167 10.68 8.77 33.18
N ASN A 168 10.19 7.61 33.63
CA ASN A 168 9.91 6.46 32.76
C ASN A 168 8.51 6.53 32.14
N LEU A 169 7.67 7.49 32.57
CA LEU A 169 6.28 7.60 32.12
C LEU A 169 6.21 8.18 30.71
N PHE A 170 5.50 7.49 29.81
CA PHE A 170 5.25 8.01 28.46
C PHE A 170 4.24 9.16 28.51
N MET A 171 4.67 10.38 28.17
CA MET A 171 3.81 11.56 28.17
C MET A 171 2.97 11.72 26.90
N ASP A 172 3.30 10.99 25.83
CA ASP A 172 2.59 11.06 24.56
C ASP A 172 1.27 10.27 24.62
N GLY A 173 0.17 10.89 24.18
CA GLY A 173 -1.11 10.21 24.01
C GLY A 173 -1.10 9.17 22.87
N CYS A 174 -1.79 8.05 23.09
CA CYS A 174 -1.84 6.96 22.12
C CYS A 174 -2.56 7.32 20.82
N GLU A 175 -3.58 8.18 20.86
CA GLU A 175 -4.30 8.61 19.65
C GLU A 175 -3.38 9.34 18.66
N GLN A 176 -2.56 10.26 19.18
CA GLN A 176 -1.63 11.05 18.35
C GLN A 176 -0.50 10.19 17.78
N LYS A 177 0.12 9.33 18.62
CA LYS A 177 1.18 8.41 18.19
C LYS A 177 0.69 7.45 17.11
N PHE A 178 -0.49 6.86 17.32
CA PHE A 178 -1.08 5.93 16.35
C PHE A 178 -1.39 6.61 15.03
N LYS A 179 -1.93 7.83 15.06
CA LYS A 179 -2.20 8.62 13.85
C LYS A 179 -0.91 8.90 13.05
N LEU A 180 0.19 9.26 13.71
CA LEU A 180 1.47 9.48 13.05
C LEU A 180 2.03 8.18 12.45
N TYR A 181 1.91 7.07 13.16
CA TYR A 181 2.31 5.74 12.71
C TYR A 181 1.56 5.31 11.44
N VAL A 182 0.21 5.37 11.46
CA VAL A 182 -0.62 5.00 10.30
C VAL A 182 -0.36 5.95 9.13
N ASN A 183 -0.35 7.26 9.36
CA ASN A 183 -0.14 8.25 8.30
C ASN A 183 1.23 8.08 7.62
N GLY A 184 2.29 7.76 8.38
CA GLY A 184 3.61 7.52 7.79
C GLY A 184 3.64 6.32 6.85
N ARG A 185 3.00 5.20 7.24
CA ARG A 185 2.89 4.01 6.38
C ARG A 185 2.00 4.27 5.18
N THR A 186 0.82 4.86 5.36
CA THR A 186 -0.08 5.15 4.25
C THR A 186 0.54 6.13 3.26
N ALA A 187 1.24 7.18 3.73
CA ALA A 187 1.94 8.12 2.86
C ALA A 187 3.04 7.46 2.02
N THR A 188 3.76 6.49 2.58
CA THR A 188 4.76 5.71 1.84
C THR A 188 4.11 4.87 0.75
N PHE A 189 3.00 4.18 1.06
CA PHE A 189 2.22 3.42 0.07
C PHE A 189 1.63 4.30 -1.05
N HIS A 190 1.10 5.48 -0.70
CA HIS A 190 0.61 6.45 -1.68
C HIS A 190 1.71 6.94 -2.60
N THR A 191 2.90 7.21 -2.05
CA THR A 191 4.07 7.64 -2.83
C THR A 191 4.43 6.58 -3.88
N ILE A 192 4.48 5.30 -3.51
CA ILE A 192 4.74 4.19 -4.45
C ILE A 192 3.61 4.10 -5.49
N SER A 193 2.35 4.17 -5.05
CA SER A 193 1.17 4.09 -5.94
C SER A 193 1.14 5.23 -6.96
N TRP A 194 1.61 6.42 -6.60
CA TRP A 194 1.70 7.58 -7.49
C TRP A 194 2.67 7.36 -8.66
N PHE A 195 3.69 6.51 -8.52
CA PHE A 195 4.57 6.13 -9.62
C PHE A 195 4.02 4.95 -10.44
N LEU A 196 3.33 4.02 -9.77
CA LEU A 196 2.83 2.79 -10.37
C LEU A 196 1.61 3.06 -11.29
N ILE A 197 0.64 3.86 -10.84
CA ILE A 197 -0.59 4.16 -11.61
C ILE A 197 -0.28 4.84 -12.97
N PRO A 198 0.55 5.90 -13.06
CA PRO A 198 0.87 6.52 -14.34
C PRO A 198 1.65 5.60 -15.27
N THR A 199 2.54 4.75 -14.74
CA THR A 199 3.32 3.83 -15.57
C THR A 199 2.45 2.74 -16.18
N GLU A 200 1.47 2.21 -15.45
CA GLU A 200 0.43 1.31 -16.00
C GLU A 200 -0.42 1.99 -17.06
N PHE A 201 -0.90 3.20 -16.78
CA PHE A 201 -1.71 3.95 -17.72
C PHE A 201 -0.95 4.23 -19.03
N MET A 202 0.29 4.71 -18.94
CA MET A 202 1.16 4.91 -20.10
C MET A 202 1.43 3.60 -20.85
N GLY A 203 1.67 2.50 -20.14
CA GLY A 203 1.86 1.17 -20.73
C GLY A 203 0.63 0.68 -21.49
N SER A 204 -0.57 0.87 -20.92
CA SER A 204 -1.84 0.50 -21.54
C SER A 204 -2.08 1.30 -22.82
N VAL A 205 -1.95 2.63 -22.74
CA VAL A 205 -2.10 3.53 -23.89
C VAL A 205 -1.10 3.18 -25.00
N ALA A 206 0.19 3.03 -24.67
CA ALA A 206 1.21 2.67 -25.64
C ALA A 206 0.97 1.28 -26.28
N THR A 207 0.47 0.32 -25.51
CA THR A 207 0.11 -1.02 -26.01
C THR A 207 -1.06 -0.94 -26.97
N CYS A 208 -2.10 -0.17 -26.66
CA CYS A 208 -3.24 0.07 -27.54
C CYS A 208 -2.82 0.72 -28.86
N TYR A 209 -1.96 1.74 -28.81
CA TYR A 209 -1.39 2.33 -30.03
C TYR A 209 -0.59 1.32 -30.85
N LEU A 210 0.16 0.42 -30.21
CA LEU A 210 0.92 -0.60 -30.92
C LEU A 210 0.00 -1.62 -31.60
N VAL A 211 -1.07 -2.04 -30.90
CA VAL A 211 -2.10 -2.94 -31.45
C VAL A 211 -2.80 -2.31 -32.65
N ASP A 212 -3.17 -1.03 -32.56
CA ASP A 212 -3.84 -0.32 -33.65
C ASP A 212 -2.90 -0.13 -34.85
N SER A 213 -1.63 0.21 -34.61
CA SER A 213 -0.61 0.32 -35.66
C SER A 213 -0.42 -1.01 -36.41
N ILE A 214 -0.36 -2.14 -35.68
CA ILE A 214 -0.26 -3.48 -36.27
C ILE A 214 -1.53 -3.83 -37.08
N ARG A 215 -2.71 -3.47 -36.56
CA ARG A 215 -3.99 -3.68 -37.26
C ARG A 215 -4.03 -2.89 -38.57
N ASN A 216 -3.75 -1.60 -38.51
CA ASN A 216 -3.76 -0.71 -39.68
C ASN A 216 -2.75 -1.17 -40.76
N HIS A 217 -1.56 -1.64 -40.35
CA HIS A 217 -0.60 -2.22 -41.30
C HIS A 217 -1.15 -3.48 -41.97
N ARG A 218 -1.75 -4.41 -41.20
CA ARG A 218 -2.34 -5.65 -41.75
C ARG A 218 -3.49 -5.35 -42.71
N ASP A 219 -4.36 -4.41 -42.35
CA ASP A 219 -5.52 -4.05 -43.17
C ASP A 219 -5.06 -3.41 -44.49
N ARG A 220 -4.05 -2.53 -44.47
CA ARG A 220 -3.46 -2.00 -45.71
C ARG A 220 -2.85 -3.08 -46.61
N VAL A 221 -2.08 -4.01 -46.07
CA VAL A 221 -1.52 -5.12 -46.88
C VAL A 221 -2.62 -5.96 -47.51
N ARG A 222 -3.77 -6.13 -46.86
CA ARG A 222 -4.93 -6.86 -47.40
C ARG A 222 -5.66 -6.11 -48.52
N PHE A 223 -5.71 -4.78 -48.49
CA PHE A 223 -6.42 -3.99 -49.51
C PHE A 223 -5.60 -3.74 -50.79
N TYR A 224 -4.27 -3.80 -50.71
CA TYR A 224 -3.37 -3.52 -51.85
C TYR A 224 -2.78 -4.77 -52.53
N ASN A 225 -3.07 -5.98 -52.02
CA ASN A 225 -2.76 -7.27 -52.65
C ASN A 225 -4.06 -7.99 -53.00
#